data_AF-A0A383EVB9-F1
#
_entry.id   AF-A0A383EVB9-F1
#
_cell.length_a   1.000
_cell.length_b   1.000
_cell.length_c   1.000
_cell.angle_alpha   90.00
_cell.angle_beta   90.00
_cell.angle_gamma   90.00
#
_symmetry.space_group_name_H-M   'P 1'
#
loop_
_entity.id
_entity.type
_entity.pdbx_description
1 polymer ?
#
loop_
_entity_poly.entity_id
_entity_poly.type
_entity_poly.pdbx_seq_one_letter_code
_entity_poly.pdbx_strand_id
1 'polypeptide(L)'
;MALVLLLVGFNQSWALVLGIVNLCLISAIMALGVNIQWGYAGLFNVGIMGFAALGGVSVVLVSQQPVVEAVEAGGLKILLALTLGVITVATGVFLHKRRFNKWLIILVVLIGYLVTRYYFSDATKVIEKVNPALEGYLGGLGIHV
;
A
#
# COMPACT_ATOMS: atom_id res chain seq x y z
N MET A 1 -25.18 -8.62 10.01
CA MET A 1 -24.89 -7.34 9.35
C MET A 1 -25.89 -6.24 9.73
N ALA A 2 -27.21 -6.44 9.57
CA ALA A 2 -28.23 -5.42 9.87
C ALA A 2 -28.11 -4.79 11.28
N LEU A 3 -27.87 -5.61 12.32
CA LEU A 3 -27.71 -5.14 13.70
C LEU A 3 -26.48 -4.23 13.89
N VAL A 4 -25.38 -4.55 13.19
CA VAL A 4 -24.14 -3.74 13.19
C VAL A 4 -24.36 -2.40 12.46
N LEU A 5 -25.11 -2.42 11.35
CA LEU A 5 -25.44 -1.20 10.61
C LEU A 5 -26.31 -0.25 11.44
N LEU A 6 -27.28 -0.78 12.19
CA LEU A 6 -28.10 0.02 13.12
C LEU A 6 -27.23 0.65 14.21
N LEU A 7 -26.30 -0.11 14.79
CA LEU A 7 -25.37 0.43 15.81
C LEU A 7 -24.51 1.57 15.25
N VAL A 8 -23.99 1.44 14.03
CA VAL A 8 -23.20 2.50 13.38
C VAL A 8 -24.07 3.73 13.04
N GLY A 9 -25.32 3.52 12.63
CA GLY A 9 -26.27 4.59 12.33
C GLY A 9 -26.61 5.44 13.55
N PHE A 10 -26.80 4.80 14.71
CA PHE A 10 -27.05 5.49 15.97
C PHE A 10 -25.81 6.13 16.60
N ASN A 11 -24.61 5.55 16.44
CA ASN A 11 -23.39 6.04 17.08
C ASN A 11 -22.56 7.02 16.23
N GLN A 12 -22.63 6.94 14.90
CA GLN A 12 -21.79 7.76 14.01
C GLN A 12 -22.62 8.60 13.05
N SER A 13 -23.13 8.01 11.98
CA SER A 13 -23.99 8.72 11.02
C SER A 13 -24.69 7.75 10.07
N TRP A 14 -25.86 8.15 9.59
CA TRP A 14 -26.58 7.41 8.54
C TRP A 14 -25.86 7.43 7.18
N ALA A 15 -25.11 8.49 6.88
CA ALA A 15 -24.28 8.55 5.67
C ALA A 15 -23.20 7.47 5.66
N LEU A 16 -22.53 7.25 6.80
CA LEU A 16 -21.55 6.17 6.94
C LEU A 16 -22.18 4.79 6.78
N VAL A 17 -23.39 4.57 7.33
CA VAL A 17 -24.13 3.32 7.16
C VAL A 17 -24.40 3.03 5.69
N LEU A 18 -24.88 4.03 4.93
CA LEU A 18 -25.12 3.89 3.49
C LEU A 18 -23.81 3.61 2.73
N GLY A 19 -22.70 4.24 3.13
CA GLY A 19 -21.37 3.95 2.59
C GLY A 19 -20.92 2.51 2.83
N ILE A 20 -21.11 1.99 4.04
CA ILE A 20 -20.79 0.59 4.39
C ILE A 20 -21.67 -0.37 3.58
N VAL A 21 -22.97 -0.09 3.46
CA VAL A 21 -23.90 -0.91 2.66
C VAL A 21 -23.46 -0.95 1.19
N ASN A 22 -23.07 0.18 0.62
CA ASN A 22 -22.55 0.25 -0.75
C ASN A 22 -21.31 -0.64 -0.93
N LEU A 23 -20.32 -0.52 -0.03
CA LEU A 23 -19.13 -1.38 -0.03
C LEU A 23 -19.47 -2.87 0.10
N CYS A 24 -20.44 -3.23 0.93
CA CYS A 24 -20.90 -4.62 1.06
C CYS A 24 -21.53 -5.15 -0.23
N LEU A 25 -22.35 -4.35 -0.91
CA LEU A 25 -22.98 -4.75 -2.18
C LEU A 25 -21.94 -4.96 -3.28
N ILE A 26 -20.99 -4.04 -3.41
CA ILE A 26 -19.87 -4.17 -4.36
C ILE A 26 -19.10 -5.46 -4.08
N SER A 27 -18.73 -5.70 -2.82
CA SER A 27 -17.99 -6.90 -2.41
C SER A 27 -18.76 -8.20 -2.66
N ALA A 28 -20.08 -8.22 -2.43
CA ALA A 28 -20.94 -9.38 -2.71
C ALA A 28 -20.96 -9.72 -4.20
N ILE A 29 -21.07 -8.72 -5.08
CA ILE A 29 -21.03 -8.90 -6.54
C ILE A 29 -19.65 -9.41 -6.97
N MET A 30 -18.56 -8.84 -6.43
CA MET A 30 -17.20 -9.29 -6.71
C MET A 30 -16.98 -10.76 -6.29
N ALA A 31 -17.44 -11.15 -5.10
CA ALA A 31 -17.34 -12.52 -4.61
C ALA A 31 -18.15 -13.50 -5.47
N LEU A 32 -19.34 -13.11 -5.94
CA LEU A 32 -20.15 -13.91 -6.85
C LEU A 32 -19.44 -14.11 -8.19
N GLY A 33 -18.86 -13.06 -8.76
CA GLY A 33 -18.10 -13.13 -10.02
C GLY A 33 -16.91 -14.09 -9.93
N VAL A 34 -16.14 -14.05 -8.85
CA VAL A 34 -15.01 -14.97 -8.61
C VAL A 34 -15.49 -16.42 -8.47
N ASN A 35 -16.59 -16.65 -7.73
CA ASN A 35 -17.16 -18.00 -7.56
C ASN A 35 -17.66 -18.59 -8.89
N ILE A 36 -18.26 -17.79 -9.78
CA ILE A 36 -18.67 -18.25 -11.12
C ILE A 36 -17.45 -18.62 -11.98
N GLN A 37 -16.38 -17.83 -11.94
CA GLN A 37 -15.16 -18.12 -12.71
C GLN A 37 -14.45 -19.39 -12.23
N TRP A 38 -14.44 -19.65 -10.92
CA TRP A 38 -13.94 -20.91 -10.37
C TRP A 38 -14.86 -22.09 -10.68
N GLY A 39 -16.17 -21.94 -10.50
CA GLY A 39 -17.13 -23.03 -10.62
C GLY A 39 -17.39 -23.48 -12.07
N TYR A 40 -17.51 -22.54 -13.01
CA TYR A 40 -17.88 -22.85 -14.41
C TYR A 40 -16.70 -22.83 -15.38
N ALA A 41 -15.76 -21.90 -15.22
CA ALA A 41 -14.64 -21.78 -16.15
C ALA A 41 -13.40 -22.58 -15.69
N GLY A 42 -13.36 -23.05 -14.44
CA GLY A 42 -12.19 -23.74 -13.87
C GLY A 42 -10.92 -22.88 -13.83
N LEU A 43 -11.06 -21.56 -14.04
CA LEU A 43 -9.94 -20.63 -14.12
C LEU A 43 -9.57 -20.17 -12.71
N PHE A 44 -8.34 -20.50 -12.30
CA PHE A 44 -7.80 -20.12 -11.00
C PHE A 44 -7.61 -18.60 -10.90
N ASN A 45 -8.55 -17.95 -10.22
CA ASN A 45 -8.59 -16.50 -10.08
C ASN A 45 -8.03 -15.97 -8.74
N VAL A 46 -6.72 -16.04 -8.54
CA VAL A 46 -6.07 -15.47 -7.34
C VAL A 46 -5.49 -14.08 -7.61
N GLY A 47 -5.27 -13.71 -8.88
CA GLY A 47 -4.62 -12.46 -9.26
C GLY A 47 -5.54 -11.23 -9.42
N ILE A 48 -6.84 -11.39 -9.68
CA ILE A 48 -7.68 -10.23 -10.04
C ILE A 48 -7.80 -9.21 -8.91
N MET A 49 -7.98 -9.66 -7.67
CA MET A 49 -8.02 -8.72 -6.54
C MET A 49 -6.70 -7.95 -6.37
N GLY A 50 -5.57 -8.61 -6.63
CA GLY A 50 -4.25 -7.96 -6.64
C GLY A 50 -4.14 -6.91 -7.74
N PHE A 51 -4.53 -7.23 -8.97
CA PHE A 51 -4.50 -6.28 -10.08
C PHE A 51 -5.52 -5.14 -9.93
N ALA A 52 -6.69 -5.40 -9.36
CA ALA A 52 -7.67 -4.37 -9.03
C ALA A 52 -7.13 -3.41 -7.95
N ALA A 53 -6.46 -3.95 -6.92
CA ALA A 53 -5.79 -3.13 -5.91
C ALA A 53 -4.65 -2.30 -6.53
N LEU A 54 -3.83 -2.89 -7.41
CA LEU A 54 -2.79 -2.16 -8.15
C LEU A 54 -3.38 -1.04 -9.03
N GLY A 55 -4.52 -1.29 -9.69
CA GLY A 55 -5.24 -0.28 -10.46
C GLY A 55 -5.82 0.85 -9.59
N GLY A 56 -6.32 0.53 -8.40
CA GLY A 56 -6.77 1.54 -7.43
C GLY A 56 -5.60 2.41 -6.95
N VAL A 57 -4.48 1.78 -6.60
CA VAL A 57 -3.27 2.48 -6.15
C VAL A 57 -2.68 3.35 -7.27
N SER A 58 -2.69 2.90 -8.53
CA SER A 58 -2.16 3.70 -9.63
C SER A 58 -2.98 4.98 -9.86
N VAL A 59 -4.31 4.92 -9.78
CA VAL A 59 -5.17 6.11 -9.87
C VAL A 59 -4.87 7.09 -8.74
N VAL A 60 -4.71 6.60 -7.51
CA VAL A 60 -4.34 7.43 -6.36
C VAL A 60 -2.98 8.10 -6.59
N LEU A 61 -1.97 7.34 -7.02
CA LEU A 61 -0.62 7.87 -7.25
C LEU A 61 -0.56 8.90 -8.39
N VAL A 62 -1.42 8.80 -9.40
CA VAL A 62 -1.40 9.74 -10.53
C VAL A 62 -2.29 10.95 -10.27
N SER A 63 -3.52 10.72 -9.81
CA SER A 63 -4.59 11.74 -9.83
C SER A 63 -4.72 12.53 -8.53
N GLN A 64 -4.35 11.96 -7.38
CA GLN A 64 -4.47 12.68 -6.10
C GLN A 64 -3.47 13.83 -6.03
N GLN A 65 -3.88 14.93 -5.41
CA GLN A 65 -2.98 16.06 -5.17
C GLN A 65 -1.90 15.66 -4.15
N PRO A 66 -0.66 16.16 -4.30
CA PRO A 66 0.37 15.95 -3.30
C PRO A 66 -0.02 16.62 -1.97
N VAL A 67 0.14 15.91 -0.86
CA VAL A 67 -0.07 16.48 0.48
C VAL A 67 1.22 17.20 0.89
N VAL A 68 1.26 18.51 0.69
CA VAL A 68 2.48 19.34 0.89
C VAL A 68 3.04 19.16 2.31
N GLU A 69 2.18 19.15 3.32
CA GLU A 69 2.58 18.99 4.73
C GLU A 69 3.26 17.64 5.01
N ALA A 70 2.76 16.56 4.39
CA ALA A 70 3.34 15.23 4.51
C ALA A 70 4.68 15.10 3.75
N VAL A 71 4.77 15.73 2.58
CA VAL A 71 5.99 15.77 1.77
C VAL A 71 7.10 16.56 2.47
N GLU A 72 6.79 17.69 3.09
CA GLU A 72 7.76 18.47 3.86
C GLU A 72 8.20 17.72 5.12
N ALA A 73 7.28 17.06 5.82
CA ALA A 73 7.58 16.36 7.07
C ALA A 73 8.44 15.09 6.86
N GLY A 74 8.19 14.32 5.80
CA GLY A 74 8.82 13.01 5.62
C GLY A 74 9.35 12.68 4.23
N GLY A 75 9.16 13.55 3.23
CA GLY A 75 9.54 13.29 1.83
C GLY A 75 11.04 13.03 1.66
N LEU A 76 11.90 13.87 2.26
CA LEU A 76 13.35 13.66 2.22
C LEU A 76 13.78 12.36 2.92
N LYS A 77 13.13 12.00 4.04
CA LYS A 77 13.43 10.76 4.76
C LYS A 77 13.02 9.52 3.96
N ILE A 78 11.90 9.58 3.24
CA ILE A 78 11.48 8.51 2.31
C ILE A 78 12.44 8.38 1.14
N LEU A 79 12.87 9.49 0.54
CA LEU A 79 13.87 9.46 -0.54
C LEU A 79 15.20 8.85 -0.07
N LEU A 80 15.65 9.18 1.13
CA LEU A 80 16.83 8.55 1.73
C LEU A 80 16.63 7.05 1.97
N ALA A 81 15.49 6.63 2.49
CA ALA A 81 15.19 5.21 2.65
C ALA A 81 15.17 4.47 1.30
N LEU A 82 14.57 5.07 0.26
CA LEU A 82 14.51 4.50 -1.08
C LEU A 82 15.92 4.32 -1.69
N THR A 83 16.75 5.36 -1.60
CA THR A 83 18.13 5.31 -2.11
C THR A 83 18.97 4.27 -1.37
N LEU A 84 18.85 4.15 -0.05
CA LEU A 84 19.49 3.07 0.72
C LEU A 84 19.02 1.68 0.31
N GLY A 85 17.73 1.52 0.02
CA GLY A 85 17.17 0.28 -0.52
C GLY A 85 17.78 -0.09 -1.87
N VAL A 86 17.85 0.87 -2.80
CA VAL A 86 18.48 0.69 -4.12
C VAL A 86 19.95 0.32 -3.99
N ILE A 87 20.70 1.00 -3.12
CA ILE A 87 22.12 0.69 -2.84
C ILE A 87 22.27 -0.72 -2.27
N THR A 88 21.39 -1.15 -1.36
CA THR A 88 21.42 -2.49 -0.77
C THR A 88 21.24 -3.57 -1.84
N VAL A 89 20.25 -3.39 -2.73
CA VAL A 89 19.99 -4.32 -3.84
C VAL A 89 21.15 -4.32 -4.83
N ALA A 90 21.64 -3.15 -5.24
CA ALA A 90 22.76 -3.03 -6.17
C ALA A 90 24.03 -3.70 -5.62
N THR A 91 24.30 -3.52 -4.33
CA THR A 91 25.42 -4.16 -3.63
C THR A 91 25.25 -5.67 -3.61
N GLY A 92 24.07 -6.17 -3.26
CA GLY A 92 23.76 -7.61 -3.29
C GLY A 92 23.97 -8.24 -4.68
N VAL A 93 23.48 -7.58 -5.74
CA VAL A 93 23.66 -8.02 -7.13
C VAL A 93 25.15 -7.99 -7.53
N PHE A 94 25.89 -6.95 -7.15
CA PHE A 94 27.30 -6.83 -7.46
C PHE A 94 28.15 -7.92 -6.77
N LEU A 95 27.90 -8.18 -5.48
CA LEU A 95 28.60 -9.25 -4.75
C LEU A 95 28.26 -10.64 -5.33
N HIS A 96 27.01 -10.86 -5.75
CA HIS A 96 26.60 -12.10 -6.40
C HIS A 96 27.33 -12.30 -7.74
N LYS A 97 27.42 -11.25 -8.58
CA LYS A 97 28.16 -11.29 -9.85
C LYS A 97 29.64 -11.61 -9.65
N ARG A 98 30.26 -11.12 -8.57
CA ARG A 98 31.65 -11.41 -8.21
C ARG A 98 31.88 -12.77 -7.53
N ARG A 99 30.86 -13.64 -7.48
CA ARG A 99 30.95 -15.00 -6.91
C ARG A 99 31.45 -15.03 -5.45
N PHE A 100 31.11 -14.01 -4.65
CA PHE A 100 31.38 -14.01 -3.21
C PHE A 100 30.59 -15.11 -2.48
N ASN A 101 31.03 -15.44 -1.26
CA ASN A 101 30.36 -16.42 -0.41
C ASN A 101 28.89 -16.02 -0.16
N LYS A 102 27.96 -16.95 -0.40
CA LYS A 102 26.51 -16.73 -0.26
C LYS A 102 26.13 -16.22 1.13
N TRP A 103 26.82 -16.69 2.18
CA TRP A 103 26.60 -16.25 3.56
C TRP A 103 26.92 -14.77 3.78
N LEU A 104 27.98 -14.26 3.14
CA LEU A 104 28.33 -12.83 3.19
C LEU A 104 27.31 -11.98 2.45
N ILE A 105 26.80 -12.44 1.31
CA ILE A 105 25.75 -11.73 0.55
C ILE A 105 24.48 -11.62 1.38
N ILE A 106 24.05 -12.72 2.00
CA ILE A 106 22.88 -12.75 2.88
C ILE A 106 23.04 -11.77 4.03
N LEU A 107 24.22 -11.76 4.68
CA LEU A 107 24.51 -10.86 5.79
C LEU A 107 24.48 -9.37 5.37
N VAL A 108 25.09 -9.03 4.23
CA VAL A 108 25.10 -7.65 3.70
C VAL A 108 23.69 -7.19 3.35
N VAL A 109 22.89 -8.04 2.70
CA VAL A 109 21.50 -7.72 2.34
C VAL A 109 20.63 -7.60 3.59
N LEU A 110 20.82 -8.46 4.60
CA LEU A 110 20.11 -8.38 5.89
C LEU A 110 20.40 -7.07 6.60
N ILE A 111 21.67 -6.69 6.72
CA ILE A 111 22.08 -5.44 7.36
C ILE A 111 21.52 -4.24 6.58
N GLY A 112 21.68 -4.22 5.25
CA GLY A 112 21.15 -3.15 4.41
C GLY A 112 19.62 -3.04 4.48
N TYR A 113 18.91 -4.17 4.56
CA TYR A 113 17.47 -4.19 4.79
C TYR A 113 17.09 -3.60 6.15
N LEU A 114 17.78 -3.97 7.23
CA LEU A 114 17.50 -3.43 8.57
C LEU A 114 17.73 -1.91 8.64
N VAL A 115 18.81 -1.41 8.02
CA VAL A 115 19.08 0.03 7.92
C VAL A 115 17.95 0.72 7.14
N THR A 116 17.63 0.20 5.95
CA THR A 116 16.55 0.75 5.11
C THR A 116 15.21 0.76 5.85
N ARG A 117 14.89 -0.32 6.57
CA ARG A 117 13.67 -0.48 7.35
C ARG A 117 13.57 0.53 8.50
N TYR A 118 14.67 0.83 9.17
CA TYR A 118 14.71 1.82 10.25
C TYR A 118 14.33 3.22 9.74
N TYR A 119 14.99 3.69 8.68
CA TYR A 119 14.69 4.99 8.08
C TYR A 119 13.29 5.07 7.49
N PHE A 120 12.82 4.00 6.84
CA PHE A 120 11.47 3.93 6.30
C PHE A 120 10.40 4.01 7.42
N SER A 121 10.62 3.30 8.53
CA SER A 121 9.73 3.32 9.69
C SER A 121 9.67 4.70 10.35
N ASP A 122 10.81 5.37 10.50
CA ASP A 122 10.86 6.74 11.03
C ASP A 122 10.14 7.74 10.11
N ALA A 123 10.35 7.62 8.80
CA ALA A 123 9.70 8.48 7.82
C ALA A 123 8.17 8.30 7.81
N THR A 124 7.71 7.05 7.81
CA THR A 124 6.28 6.71 7.80
C THR A 124 5.57 7.24 9.04
N LYS A 125 6.19 7.09 10.22
CA LYS A 125 5.62 7.63 11.47
C LYS A 125 5.47 9.15 11.48
N VAL A 126 6.36 9.86 10.79
CA VAL A 126 6.27 11.33 10.70
C VAL A 126 5.18 11.74 9.72
N ILE A 127 5.01 11.00 8.63
CA ILE A 127 3.97 11.25 7.62
C ILE A 127 2.58 10.91 8.15
N GLU A 128 2.40 9.75 8.78
CA GLU A 128 1.12 9.32 9.34
C GLU A 128 0.64 10.19 10.50
N LYS A 129 1.55 10.95 11.14
CA LYS A 129 1.19 11.96 12.14
C LYS A 129 0.56 13.21 11.53
N VAL A 130 0.78 13.46 10.25
CA VAL A 130 0.11 14.54 9.53
C VAL A 130 -1.31 14.06 9.22
N ASN A 131 -2.25 14.57 10.00
CA ASN A 131 -3.69 14.31 9.89
C ASN A 131 -4.09 12.82 9.69
N PRO A 132 -3.98 11.98 10.73
CA PRO A 132 -4.18 10.53 10.65
C PRO A 132 -5.58 10.10 10.14
N ALA A 133 -6.57 10.98 10.24
CA ALA A 133 -7.95 10.69 9.90
C ALA A 133 -8.29 10.95 8.43
N LEU A 134 -7.53 11.80 7.74
CA LEU A 134 -7.82 12.24 6.37
C LEU A 134 -6.64 12.04 5.40
N GLU A 135 -5.39 12.26 5.84
CA GLU A 135 -4.21 12.34 4.97
C GLU A 135 -3.02 11.54 5.51
N GLY A 136 -3.24 10.26 5.87
CA GLY A 136 -2.19 9.34 6.31
C GLY A 136 -1.21 8.86 5.21
N TYR A 137 -1.06 9.60 4.12
CA TYR A 137 -0.21 9.26 2.97
C TYR A 137 0.30 10.51 2.26
N LEU A 138 1.36 10.38 1.46
CA LEU A 138 2.03 11.51 0.79
C LEU A 138 1.20 12.22 -0.30
N GLY A 139 0.06 11.67 -0.72
CA GLY A 139 -0.67 12.10 -1.91
C GLY A 139 -0.17 11.44 -3.20
N GLY A 140 -0.62 11.97 -4.35
CA GLY A 140 -0.22 11.54 -5.69
C GLY A 140 0.56 12.61 -6.45
N LEU A 141 0.73 12.42 -7.76
CA LEU A 141 1.44 13.33 -8.66
C LEU A 141 0.60 14.56 -9.05
N GLY A 142 -0.70 14.58 -8.75
CA GLY A 142 -1.62 15.66 -9.12
C GLY A 142 -1.84 15.82 -10.62
N ILE A 143 -1.54 14.79 -11.42
CA ILE A 143 -1.80 14.79 -12.86
C ILE A 143 -3.26 14.43 -13.04
N HIS A 144 -4.07 15.39 -13.46
CA HIS A 144 -5.46 15.15 -13.82
C HIS A 144 -5.51 14.14 -14.99
N VAL A 145 -5.98 12.92 -14.71
CA VAL A 145 -6.41 11.95 -15.73
C VAL A 145 -7.92 12.08 -15.89
#